data_AF-A0A0L0NIJ9-F1
#
_entry.id   AF-A0A0L0NIJ9-F1
#
_cell.length_a   1.000
_cell.length_b   1.000
_cell.length_c   1.000
_cell.angle_alpha   90.00
_cell.angle_beta   90.00
_cell.angle_gamma   90.00
#
_symmetry.space_group_name_H-M   'P 1'
#
loop_
_entity.id
_entity.type
_entity.pdbx_description
1 polymer ?
#
loop_
_entity_poly.entity_id
_entity_poly.type
_entity_poly.pdbx_seq_one_letter_code
_entity_poly.pdbx_strand_id
1 'polypeptide(L)'
;MANQAPSTAPGGTESTLKELISTFSELNSSAVEELDSEPSPLELMRFVARNTPFVIHGGASSWKARQKWNSSYLDLLCKARQSTLPSLHMGMHSLFLWIWLFKRRPTYSFPEHNDTIFLAKPHEESQPFDEFLTYVIRQETDPEFPSGLEVRYAQSQNDNLCYKYWILFLGAEKDIPFAGIALQKSPDAVNL
;
A
#
# COMPACT_ATOMS: atom_id res chain seq x y z
N MET A 1 27.15 -12.76 59.03
CA MET A 1 27.07 -11.65 58.06
C MET A 1 27.67 -12.10 56.75
N ALA A 2 26.82 -12.41 55.77
CA ALA A 2 27.23 -12.55 54.37
C ALA A 2 26.17 -11.81 53.56
N ASN A 3 26.41 -10.53 53.31
CA ASN A 3 25.61 -9.76 52.37
C ASN A 3 25.86 -10.35 50.99
N GLN A 4 24.89 -11.09 50.47
CA GLN A 4 24.81 -11.35 49.04
C GLN A 4 24.54 -10.00 48.37
N ALA A 5 25.56 -9.48 47.69
CA ALA A 5 25.39 -8.33 46.82
C ALA A 5 24.38 -8.71 45.71
N PRO A 6 23.46 -7.82 45.34
CA PRO A 6 22.63 -8.04 44.16
C PRO A 6 23.56 -8.19 42.95
N SER A 7 23.40 -9.29 42.23
CA SER A 7 24.09 -9.59 40.99
C SER A 7 23.74 -8.53 39.93
N THR A 8 24.48 -7.42 39.93
CA THR A 8 24.48 -6.45 38.83
C THR A 8 25.29 -7.01 37.68
N ALA A 9 24.72 -7.96 36.94
CA ALA A 9 25.14 -8.17 35.56
C ALA A 9 24.46 -7.05 34.75
N PRO A 10 25.21 -6.11 34.14
CA PRO A 10 24.60 -5.19 33.20
C PRO A 10 24.15 -6.06 32.03
N GLY A 11 22.84 -6.28 31.90
CA GLY A 11 22.30 -6.82 30.66
C GLY A 11 22.89 -5.97 29.54
N GLY A 12 23.69 -6.59 28.67
CA GLY A 12 24.36 -5.86 27.59
C GLY A 12 23.32 -5.11 26.74
N THR A 13 23.77 -4.20 25.87
CA THR A 13 22.90 -3.38 25.01
C THR A 13 21.76 -4.19 24.35
N GLU A 14 22.02 -5.44 23.95
CA GLU A 14 21.01 -6.35 23.42
C GLU A 14 19.85 -6.63 24.40
N SER A 15 20.16 -6.90 25.68
CA SER A 15 19.15 -7.11 26.72
C SER A 15 18.30 -5.87 26.93
N THR A 16 18.92 -4.69 26.96
CA THR A 16 18.22 -3.42 27.12
C THR A 16 17.30 -3.13 25.92
N LEU A 17 17.74 -3.44 24.70
CA LEU A 17 16.92 -3.29 23.50
C LEU A 17 15.72 -4.26 23.50
N LYS A 18 15.93 -5.51 23.93
CA LYS A 18 14.84 -6.49 24.09
C LYS A 18 13.82 -6.04 25.13
N GLU A 19 14.29 -5.56 26.28
CA GLU A 19 13.44 -5.04 27.34
C GLU A 19 12.65 -3.81 26.87
N LEU A 20 13.28 -2.89 26.15
CA LEU A 20 12.63 -1.70 25.57
C LEU A 20 11.50 -2.08 24.61
N ILE A 21 11.75 -3.00 23.67
CA ILE A 21 10.74 -3.45 22.70
C ILE A 21 9.59 -4.18 23.40
N SER A 22 9.91 -5.04 24.37
CA SER A 22 8.91 -5.80 25.13
C SER A 22 8.03 -4.87 25.95
N THR A 23 8.65 -3.97 26.73
CA THR A 23 7.95 -2.96 27.54
C THR A 23 7.08 -2.05 26.66
N PHE A 24 7.59 -1.60 25.51
CA PHE A 24 6.80 -0.80 24.57
C PHE A 24 5.56 -1.58 24.10
N SER A 25 5.72 -2.85 23.74
CA SER A 25 4.63 -3.69 23.26
C SER A 25 3.62 -4.06 24.36
N GLU A 26 4.06 -4.15 25.61
CA GLU A 26 3.18 -4.41 26.77
C GLU A 26 2.37 -3.18 27.18
N LEU A 27 2.96 -1.98 27.06
CA LEU A 27 2.29 -0.72 27.40
C LEU A 27 1.33 -0.22 26.32
N ASN A 28 1.48 -0.69 25.07
CA ASN A 28 0.66 -0.27 23.94
C ASN A 28 -0.23 -1.43 23.47
N SER A 29 -1.51 -1.14 23.26
CA SER A 29 -2.44 -2.13 22.69
C SER A 29 -1.98 -2.59 21.31
N SER A 30 -2.05 -3.90 21.05
CA SER A 30 -1.88 -4.48 19.72
C SER A 30 -3.17 -4.45 18.88
N ALA A 31 -4.30 -4.10 19.50
CA ALA A 31 -5.59 -3.98 18.81
C ALA A 31 -5.67 -2.66 18.04
N VAL A 32 -6.17 -2.73 16.81
CA VAL A 32 -6.45 -1.57 15.97
C VAL A 32 -7.86 -1.08 16.31
N GLU A 33 -8.00 0.21 16.62
CA GLU A 33 -9.29 0.82 16.92
C GLU A 33 -10.12 0.96 15.64
N GLU A 34 -11.42 0.65 15.72
CA GLU A 34 -12.36 0.76 14.62
C GLU A 34 -13.36 1.89 14.91
N LEU A 35 -13.49 2.84 13.99
CA LEU A 35 -14.38 3.98 14.08
C LEU A 35 -15.55 3.82 13.11
N ASP A 36 -16.76 4.11 13.56
CA ASP A 36 -17.97 4.07 12.72
C ASP A 36 -18.11 5.31 11.81
N SER A 37 -17.32 6.36 12.06
CA SER A 37 -17.35 7.62 11.32
C SER A 37 -15.98 8.30 11.28
N GLU A 38 -15.82 9.27 10.38
CA GLU A 38 -14.60 10.07 10.30
C GLU A 38 -14.34 10.82 11.63
N PRO A 39 -13.10 10.80 12.16
CA PRO A 39 -12.75 11.55 13.36
C PRO A 39 -12.66 13.05 13.05
N SER A 40 -12.86 13.88 14.07
CA SER A 40 -12.48 15.29 13.99
C SER A 40 -10.96 15.45 13.86
N PRO A 41 -10.47 16.61 13.35
CA PRO A 41 -9.04 16.88 13.28
C PRO A 41 -8.32 16.73 14.63
N LEU A 42 -8.97 17.11 15.74
CA LEU A 42 -8.41 16.97 17.09
C LEU A 42 -8.32 15.50 17.52
N GLU A 43 -9.34 14.69 17.22
CA GLU A 43 -9.32 13.26 17.50
C GLU A 43 -8.23 12.55 16.70
N LEU A 44 -8.06 12.89 15.41
CA LEU A 44 -6.95 12.39 14.60
C LEU A 44 -5.60 12.70 15.26
N MET A 45 -5.40 13.93 15.76
CA MET A 45 -4.14 14.29 16.42
C MET A 45 -3.85 13.47 17.68
N ARG A 46 -4.88 12.94 18.37
CA ARG A 46 -4.69 12.00 19.49
C ARG A 46 -4.14 10.66 19.03
N PHE A 47 -4.53 10.18 17.85
CA PHE A 47 -3.94 8.97 17.25
C PHE A 47 -2.52 9.23 16.75
N VAL A 48 -2.29 10.36 16.08
CA VAL A 48 -0.97 10.76 15.58
C VAL A 48 0.03 10.91 16.73
N ALA A 49 -0.33 11.59 17.82
CA ALA A 49 0.55 11.79 18.98
C ALA A 49 0.95 10.48 19.67
N ARG A 50 0.08 9.47 19.65
CA ARG A 50 0.34 8.13 20.20
C ARG A 50 1.01 7.20 19.19
N ASN A 51 1.11 7.59 17.93
CA ASN A 51 1.52 6.73 16.82
C ASN A 51 0.71 5.42 16.75
N THR A 52 -0.60 5.51 16.97
CA THR A 52 -1.52 4.35 17.00
C THR A 52 -2.39 4.28 15.75
N PRO A 53 -2.47 3.14 15.05
CA PRO A 53 -3.33 2.98 13.89
C PRO A 53 -4.80 2.86 14.28
N PHE A 54 -5.68 3.18 13.34
CA PHE A 54 -7.13 2.97 13.44
C PHE A 54 -7.71 2.71 12.05
N VAL A 55 -8.93 2.17 11.99
CA VAL A 55 -9.71 1.93 10.77
C VAL A 55 -11.00 2.74 10.85
N ILE A 56 -11.42 3.35 9.74
CA ILE A 56 -12.73 3.99 9.62
C ILE A 56 -13.62 3.12 8.76
N HIS A 57 -14.71 2.61 9.33
CA HIS A 57 -15.73 1.92 8.57
C HIS A 57 -16.52 2.89 7.71
N GLY A 58 -16.65 2.58 6.43
CA GLY A 58 -17.46 3.38 5.51
C GLY A 58 -16.92 4.79 5.21
N GLY A 59 -15.70 5.15 5.61
CA GLY A 59 -15.12 6.49 5.33
C GLY A 59 -15.05 6.84 3.84
N ALA A 60 -14.98 5.84 2.97
CA ALA A 60 -15.00 6.02 1.52
C ALA A 60 -16.40 5.84 0.88
N SER A 61 -17.49 5.76 1.63
CA SER A 61 -18.81 5.40 1.07
C SER A 61 -19.37 6.43 0.10
N SER A 62 -19.07 7.71 0.33
CA SER A 62 -19.46 8.82 -0.54
C SER A 62 -18.60 8.94 -1.80
N TRP A 63 -17.49 8.19 -1.87
CA TRP A 63 -16.50 8.36 -2.92
C TRP A 63 -17.01 7.87 -4.27
N LYS A 64 -16.79 8.66 -5.32
CA LYS A 64 -17.22 8.27 -6.68
C LYS A 64 -16.51 6.99 -7.11
N ALA A 65 -15.24 6.84 -6.74
CA ALA A 65 -14.46 5.63 -6.98
C ALA A 65 -15.14 4.41 -6.34
N ARG A 66 -15.52 4.50 -5.06
CA ARG A 66 -16.19 3.41 -4.33
C ARG A 66 -17.53 2.99 -4.94
N GLN A 67 -18.26 3.94 -5.53
CA GLN A 67 -19.58 3.70 -6.12
C GLN A 67 -19.51 3.18 -7.55
N LYS A 68 -18.50 3.58 -8.33
CA LYS A 68 -18.44 3.31 -9.78
C LYS A 68 -17.37 2.33 -10.21
N TRP A 69 -16.24 2.26 -9.51
CA TRP A 69 -15.11 1.45 -9.98
C TRP A 69 -15.41 -0.03 -9.80
N ASN A 70 -15.62 -0.68 -10.94
CA ASN A 70 -15.63 -2.13 -11.10
C ASN A 70 -14.90 -2.45 -12.42
N SER A 71 -14.58 -3.72 -12.64
CA SER A 71 -13.84 -4.15 -13.85
C SER A 71 -14.48 -3.67 -15.14
N SER A 72 -15.81 -3.78 -15.28
CA SER A 72 -16.54 -3.33 -16.46
C SER A 72 -16.47 -1.81 -16.67
N TYR A 73 -16.59 -1.02 -15.60
CA TYR A 73 -16.50 0.43 -15.66
C TYR A 73 -15.08 0.89 -16.04
N LEU A 74 -14.05 0.27 -15.47
CA LEU A 74 -12.66 0.58 -15.78
C LEU A 74 -12.29 0.21 -17.22
N ASP A 75 -12.75 -0.93 -17.71
CA ASP A 75 -12.60 -1.35 -19.11
C ASP A 75 -13.32 -0.40 -20.07
N LEU A 76 -14.57 -0.03 -19.77
CA LEU A 76 -15.34 0.94 -20.56
C LEU A 76 -14.65 2.31 -20.61
N LEU A 77 -14.15 2.80 -19.48
CA LEU A 77 -13.41 4.07 -19.41
C LEU A 77 -12.17 4.06 -20.31
N CYS A 78 -11.45 2.93 -20.36
CA CYS A 78 -10.28 2.78 -21.21
C CYS A 78 -10.66 2.79 -22.70
N LYS A 79 -11.69 2.02 -23.08
CA LYS A 79 -12.19 1.93 -24.46
C LYS A 79 -12.78 3.25 -24.97
N ALA A 80 -13.62 3.92 -24.18
CA ALA A 80 -14.30 5.15 -24.57
C ALA A 80 -13.34 6.31 -24.91
N ARG A 81 -12.13 6.28 -24.35
CA ARG A 81 -11.12 7.29 -24.70
C ARG A 81 -10.37 6.97 -25.98
N GLN A 82 -10.07 5.70 -26.23
CA GLN A 82 -9.39 5.29 -27.45
C GLN A 82 -10.19 5.73 -28.69
N SER A 83 -11.51 5.82 -28.58
CA SER A 83 -12.40 6.38 -29.61
C SER A 83 -12.51 7.91 -29.63
N THR A 84 -12.41 8.61 -28.49
CA THR A 84 -12.72 10.05 -28.37
C THR A 84 -11.51 10.97 -28.53
N LEU A 85 -10.31 10.53 -28.12
CA LEU A 85 -9.09 11.35 -28.17
C LEU A 85 -7.88 10.51 -28.62
N PRO A 86 -7.85 10.03 -29.89
CA PRO A 86 -6.76 9.20 -30.39
C PRO A 86 -5.42 9.91 -30.31
N SER A 87 -5.36 11.24 -30.45
CA SER A 87 -4.10 12.00 -30.46
C SER A 87 -3.47 12.22 -29.07
N LEU A 88 -4.19 11.95 -27.98
CA LEU A 88 -3.69 12.13 -26.61
C LEU A 88 -3.04 10.83 -26.11
N HIS A 89 -2.03 10.36 -26.87
CA HIS A 89 -1.28 9.11 -26.64
C HIS A 89 -0.45 9.08 -25.35
N MET A 90 -0.29 10.21 -24.65
CA MET A 90 0.78 10.39 -23.65
C MET A 90 0.43 10.01 -22.20
N GLY A 91 -0.79 9.54 -21.90
CA GLY A 91 -1.22 9.38 -20.50
C GLY A 91 -1.72 8.00 -20.07
N MET A 92 -1.91 7.05 -20.99
CA MET A 92 -2.52 5.74 -20.65
C MET A 92 -2.04 4.56 -21.49
N HIS A 93 -1.24 4.78 -22.55
CA HIS A 93 -0.76 3.66 -23.39
C HIS A 93 0.32 2.82 -22.72
N SER A 94 0.90 3.32 -21.63
CA SER A 94 1.76 2.47 -20.82
C SER A 94 1.61 2.81 -19.35
N LEU A 95 0.96 1.92 -18.62
CA LEU A 95 1.11 1.84 -17.18
C LEU A 95 2.51 1.34 -16.92
N PHE A 96 3.21 1.96 -15.98
CA PHE A 96 4.36 1.30 -15.37
C PHE A 96 3.83 0.28 -14.37
N LEU A 97 4.08 -0.98 -14.66
CA LEU A 97 3.60 -2.10 -13.88
C LEU A 97 4.77 -2.79 -13.26
N TRP A 98 4.53 -3.32 -12.08
CA TRP A 98 5.51 -4.14 -11.42
C TRP A 98 5.11 -5.59 -11.68
N ILE A 99 6.02 -6.28 -12.36
CA ILE A 99 5.95 -7.70 -12.63
C ILE A 99 6.87 -8.38 -11.63
N TRP A 100 6.34 -9.36 -10.92
CA TRP A 100 7.13 -10.22 -10.06
C TRP A 100 7.07 -11.65 -10.57
N LEU A 101 8.23 -12.20 -10.94
CA LEU A 101 8.32 -13.49 -11.64
C LEU A 101 8.03 -14.73 -10.76
N PHE A 102 7.63 -14.56 -9.50
CA PHE A 102 7.28 -15.66 -8.60
C PHE A 102 6.05 -15.24 -7.73
N LYS A 103 5.58 -16.02 -6.74
CA LYS A 103 4.42 -15.66 -5.86
C LYS A 103 4.79 -15.22 -4.42
N ARG A 104 5.95 -14.61 -4.20
CA ARG A 104 6.57 -14.41 -2.89
C ARG A 104 7.11 -12.98 -2.73
N ARG A 105 7.01 -12.44 -1.53
CA ARG A 105 7.55 -11.13 -1.14
C ARG A 105 9.07 -11.08 -1.38
N PRO A 106 9.78 -9.93 -1.28
CA PRO A 106 11.25 -9.84 -1.37
C PRO A 106 11.89 -11.07 -0.75
N THR A 107 12.32 -11.98 -1.63
CA THR A 107 12.76 -13.29 -1.23
C THR A 107 14.25 -13.13 -1.06
N TYR A 108 14.74 -13.36 0.15
CA TYR A 108 16.12 -13.76 0.33
C TYR A 108 16.30 -15.01 -0.54
N SER A 109 16.77 -14.85 -1.77
CA SER A 109 17.14 -16.00 -2.59
C SER A 109 18.42 -16.51 -1.96
N PHE A 110 18.32 -17.61 -1.22
CA PHE A 110 19.47 -18.45 -0.91
C PHE A 110 19.67 -19.33 -2.13
N PRO A 111 20.58 -19.01 -3.08
CA PRO A 111 21.01 -20.06 -3.99
C PRO A 111 21.58 -21.19 -3.15
N GLU A 112 21.26 -22.45 -3.48
CA GLU A 112 21.71 -23.66 -2.77
C GLU A 112 23.25 -23.77 -2.64
N HIS A 113 24.02 -22.84 -3.23
CA HIS A 113 25.47 -22.87 -3.31
C HIS A 113 26.21 -21.54 -3.06
N ASN A 114 25.55 -20.44 -2.72
CA ASN A 114 26.25 -19.18 -2.43
C ASN A 114 25.62 -18.48 -1.23
N ASP A 115 26.41 -18.24 -0.18
CA ASP A 115 26.05 -17.47 1.03
C ASP A 115 25.75 -15.97 0.73
N THR A 116 25.37 -15.64 -0.50
CA THR A 116 25.10 -14.27 -0.96
C THR A 116 23.60 -14.03 -0.97
N ILE A 117 23.18 -13.09 -0.13
CA ILE A 117 21.82 -12.57 -0.09
C ILE A 117 21.66 -11.49 -1.15
N PHE A 118 20.67 -11.65 -2.03
CA PHE A 118 20.27 -10.61 -2.98
C PHE A 118 18.99 -9.92 -2.53
N LEU A 119 18.99 -8.59 -2.59
CA LEU A 119 17.77 -7.79 -2.46
C LEU A 119 17.26 -7.46 -3.86
N ALA A 120 16.29 -8.26 -4.34
CA ALA A 120 15.70 -8.06 -5.66
C ALA A 120 14.57 -7.03 -5.63
N LYS A 121 14.60 -6.08 -6.56
CA LYS A 121 13.44 -5.23 -6.88
C LYS A 121 12.53 -5.96 -7.87
N PRO A 122 11.21 -5.70 -7.86
CA PRO A 122 10.34 -6.21 -8.91
C PRO A 122 10.75 -5.63 -10.27
N HIS A 123 10.45 -6.36 -11.34
CA HIS A 123 10.68 -5.90 -12.70
C HIS A 123 9.62 -4.86 -13.06
N GLU A 124 10.03 -3.73 -13.63
CA GLU A 124 9.09 -2.66 -14.03
C GLU A 124 8.91 -2.67 -15.55
N GLU A 125 7.66 -2.72 -16.02
CA GLU A 125 7.33 -2.75 -17.44
C GLU A 125 6.24 -1.75 -17.84
N SER A 126 6.36 -1.31 -19.08
CA SER A 126 5.48 -0.54 -19.95
C SER A 126 4.22 -1.22 -20.53
N GLN A 127 3.00 -1.30 -19.95
CA GLN A 127 1.87 -2.05 -20.60
C GLN A 127 0.53 -1.29 -20.71
N PRO A 128 -0.31 -1.56 -21.73
CA PRO A 128 -1.67 -1.02 -21.82
C PRO A 128 -2.55 -1.39 -20.61
N PHE A 129 -3.37 -0.44 -20.13
CA PHE A 129 -4.21 -0.63 -18.93
C PHE A 129 -5.21 -1.79 -19.08
N ASP A 130 -5.81 -1.92 -20.25
CA ASP A 130 -6.82 -2.92 -20.57
C ASP A 130 -6.23 -4.34 -20.59
N GLU A 131 -5.05 -4.51 -21.18
CA GLU A 131 -4.29 -5.77 -21.13
C GLU A 131 -3.93 -6.14 -19.68
N PHE A 132 -3.45 -5.16 -18.90
CA PHE A 132 -3.16 -5.35 -17.47
C PHE A 132 -4.39 -5.76 -16.67
N LEU A 133 -5.49 -5.02 -16.81
CA LEU A 133 -6.71 -5.27 -16.07
C LEU A 133 -7.26 -6.66 -16.41
N THR A 134 -7.24 -7.04 -17.68
CA THR A 134 -7.63 -8.38 -18.13
C THR A 134 -6.74 -9.46 -17.49
N TYR A 135 -5.42 -9.23 -17.44
CA TYR A 135 -4.48 -10.14 -16.80
C TYR A 135 -4.78 -10.31 -15.31
N VAL A 136 -4.91 -9.21 -14.55
CA VAL A 136 -5.15 -9.26 -13.09
C VAL A 136 -6.49 -9.90 -12.77
N ILE A 137 -7.54 -9.61 -13.54
CA ILE A 137 -8.84 -10.27 -13.35
C ILE A 137 -8.68 -11.78 -13.50
N ARG A 138 -8.00 -12.26 -14.55
CA ARG A 138 -7.75 -13.70 -14.71
C ARG A 138 -6.88 -14.25 -13.57
N GLN A 139 -5.80 -13.56 -13.21
CA GLN A 139 -4.91 -13.95 -12.12
C GLN A 139 -5.66 -14.20 -10.79
N GLU A 140 -6.66 -13.38 -10.47
CA GLU A 140 -7.39 -13.45 -9.19
C GLU A 140 -8.67 -14.30 -9.25
N THR A 141 -9.30 -14.44 -10.42
CA THR A 141 -10.63 -15.07 -10.52
C THR A 141 -10.64 -16.44 -11.22
N ASP A 142 -9.63 -16.75 -12.04
CA ASP A 142 -9.54 -18.01 -12.78
C ASP A 142 -8.88 -19.09 -11.90
N PRO A 143 -9.62 -20.13 -11.46
CA PRO A 143 -9.05 -21.20 -10.62
C PRO A 143 -7.98 -22.02 -11.35
N GLU A 144 -8.00 -22.01 -12.68
CA GLU A 144 -7.03 -22.71 -13.54
C GLU A 144 -5.84 -21.80 -13.92
N PHE A 145 -5.75 -20.59 -13.35
CA PHE A 145 -4.65 -19.68 -13.62
C PHE A 145 -3.31 -20.33 -13.24
N PRO A 146 -2.36 -20.47 -14.19
CA PRO A 146 -1.15 -21.25 -13.95
C PRO A 146 -0.31 -20.70 -12.78
N SER A 147 0.03 -21.57 -11.82
CA SER A 147 0.73 -21.20 -10.58
C SER A 147 2.21 -20.81 -10.76
N GLY A 148 2.75 -20.94 -11.97
CA GLY A 148 4.14 -20.62 -12.32
C GLY A 148 4.30 -19.36 -13.19
N LEU A 149 3.19 -18.65 -13.48
CA LEU A 149 3.26 -17.36 -14.16
C LEU A 149 3.64 -16.24 -13.18
N GLU A 150 4.08 -15.14 -13.76
CA GLU A 150 4.34 -13.90 -13.04
C GLU A 150 3.10 -13.35 -12.34
N VAL A 151 3.32 -12.64 -11.25
CA VAL A 151 2.31 -11.84 -10.58
C VAL A 151 2.44 -10.41 -11.06
N ARG A 152 1.37 -9.86 -11.63
CA ARG A 152 1.31 -8.47 -12.06
C ARG A 152 0.54 -7.65 -11.03
N TYR A 153 1.06 -6.48 -10.68
CA TYR A 153 0.37 -5.52 -9.82
C TYR A 153 0.77 -4.07 -10.14
N ALA A 154 -0.13 -3.15 -9.79
CA ALA A 154 0.05 -1.72 -9.98
C ALA A 154 0.32 -1.06 -8.63
N GLN A 155 1.59 -0.94 -8.22
CA GLN A 155 1.97 -0.36 -6.91
C GLN A 155 3.10 0.68 -7.03
N SER A 156 3.27 1.32 -8.19
CA SER A 156 4.26 2.41 -8.27
C SER A 156 3.84 3.53 -7.30
N GLN A 157 4.68 3.97 -6.39
CA GLN A 157 4.39 5.11 -5.51
C GLN A 157 4.64 6.45 -6.24
N ASN A 158 4.58 7.57 -5.51
CA ASN A 158 4.92 8.93 -5.96
C ASN A 158 3.86 9.59 -6.86
N ASP A 159 2.66 9.77 -6.31
CA ASP A 159 1.54 10.49 -6.93
C ASP A 159 1.09 9.84 -8.25
N ASN A 160 1.10 8.50 -8.27
CA ASN A 160 0.86 7.75 -9.49
C ASN A 160 -0.54 8.03 -10.07
N LEU A 161 -1.51 8.39 -9.23
CA LEU A 161 -2.89 8.51 -9.64
C LEU A 161 -3.05 9.75 -10.53
N CYS A 162 -2.39 10.83 -10.16
CA CYS A 162 -2.39 12.10 -10.87
C CYS A 162 -1.71 11.98 -12.24
N TYR A 163 -0.51 11.40 -12.30
CA TYR A 163 0.32 11.43 -13.51
C TYR A 163 0.19 10.20 -14.42
N LYS A 164 -0.03 9.00 -13.87
CA LYS A 164 -0.10 7.74 -14.63
C LYS A 164 -1.53 7.23 -14.84
N TYR A 165 -2.44 7.56 -13.93
CA TYR A 165 -3.83 7.09 -13.95
C TYR A 165 -4.83 8.24 -14.04
N TRP A 166 -4.49 9.31 -14.76
CA TRP A 166 -5.24 10.57 -14.66
C TRP A 166 -6.74 10.47 -15.00
N ILE A 167 -7.17 9.48 -15.81
CA ILE A 167 -8.63 9.23 -16.00
C ILE A 167 -9.27 8.84 -14.69
N LEU A 168 -8.64 7.92 -13.96
CA LEU A 168 -9.14 7.45 -12.67
C LEU A 168 -9.13 8.62 -11.68
N PHE A 169 -8.10 9.47 -11.72
CA PHE A 169 -8.00 10.67 -10.89
C PHE A 169 -9.21 11.61 -10.95
N LEU A 170 -9.92 11.70 -12.08
CA LEU A 170 -11.14 12.52 -12.18
C LEU A 170 -12.28 12.04 -11.27
N GLY A 171 -12.32 10.73 -10.99
CA GLY A 171 -13.32 10.08 -10.16
C GLY A 171 -12.82 9.74 -8.75
N ALA A 172 -11.59 10.12 -8.40
CA ALA A 172 -10.97 9.81 -7.13
C ALA A 172 -10.90 11.04 -6.21
N GLU A 173 -10.92 10.76 -4.92
CA GLU A 173 -10.77 11.72 -3.85
C GLU A 173 -9.28 12.08 -3.70
N LYS A 174 -9.01 13.38 -3.64
CA LYS A 174 -7.66 13.95 -3.74
C LYS A 174 -7.08 14.32 -2.39
N ASP A 175 -7.92 14.34 -1.37
CA ASP A 175 -7.58 14.74 -0.01
C ASP A 175 -8.56 14.09 0.98
N ILE A 176 -8.13 13.99 2.23
CA ILE A 176 -8.91 13.54 3.38
C ILE A 176 -9.10 14.76 4.28
N PRO A 177 -10.27 15.44 4.27
CA PRO A 177 -10.41 16.78 4.87
C PRO A 177 -10.00 16.88 6.34
N PHE A 178 -10.41 15.91 7.17
CA PHE A 178 -10.05 15.93 8.59
C PHE A 178 -8.54 15.78 8.81
N ALA A 179 -7.84 15.06 7.93
CA ALA A 179 -6.39 14.91 7.97
C ALA A 179 -5.67 16.16 7.47
N GLY A 180 -6.12 16.74 6.35
CA GLY A 180 -5.56 17.97 5.81
C GLY A 180 -5.64 19.13 6.82
N ILE A 181 -6.76 19.23 7.55
CA ILE A 181 -6.94 20.23 8.62
C ILE A 181 -6.02 19.94 9.81
N ALA A 182 -5.97 18.69 10.29
CA ALA A 182 -5.17 18.31 11.45
C ALA A 182 -3.68 18.51 11.23
N LEU A 183 -3.18 18.11 10.06
CA LEU A 183 -1.76 18.14 9.70
C LEU A 183 -1.33 19.47 9.06
N GLN A 184 -2.30 20.36 8.78
CA GLN A 184 -2.10 21.64 8.08
C GLN A 184 -1.35 21.48 6.74
N LYS A 185 -1.61 20.38 6.05
CA LYS A 185 -0.90 20.01 4.82
C LYS A 185 -1.78 19.13 3.94
N SER A 186 -1.73 19.37 2.63
CA SER A 186 -2.29 18.45 1.63
C SER A 186 -1.39 17.22 1.48
N PRO A 187 -1.92 16.07 1.01
CA PRO A 187 -1.11 14.89 0.76
C PRO A 187 -0.01 15.19 -0.27
N ASP A 188 1.20 14.68 -0.01
CA ASP A 188 2.33 14.80 -0.96
C ASP A 188 2.15 13.93 -2.21
N ALA A 189 1.29 12.91 -2.13
CA ALA A 189 1.03 11.96 -3.19
C ALA A 189 -0.33 11.28 -3.02
N VAL A 190 -1.02 11.03 -4.14
CA VAL A 190 -2.21 10.19 -4.22
C VAL A 190 -1.91 9.00 -5.15
N ASN A 191 -2.05 7.78 -4.62
CA ASN A 191 -1.74 6.55 -5.36
C ASN A 191 -2.99 5.66 -5.52
N LEU A 192 -3.00 4.84 -6.57
CA LEU A 192 -3.95 3.74 -6.80
C LEU A 192 -3.80 2.62 -5.76
#